data_AF-A0A0A1X4R4-F1
#
_entry.id   AF-A0A0A1X4R4-F1
#
_cell.length_a   1.000
_cell.length_b   1.000
_cell.length_c   1.000
_cell.angle_alpha   90.00
_cell.angle_beta   90.00
_cell.angle_gamma   90.00
#
_symmetry.space_group_name_H-M   'P 1'
#
loop_
_entity.id
_entity.type
_entity.pdbx_description
1 polymer ?
#
loop_
_entity_poly.entity_id
_entity_poly.type
_entity_poly.pdbx_seq_one_letter_code
_entity_poly.pdbx_strand_id
1 'polypeptide(L)'
;GKIETIIGALAVATPSEIYGYWCLHGKYGKLPWKVLFEPTIELCVKGLKVSKYLANVLNIYCDRIRSEPSMAEIFINPETDELYKEGEVMYRQKLGETLKIVAEEGPGVIYKGGRIG
;
A
#
# COMPACT_ATOMS: atom_id res chain seq x y z
N GLY A 1 32.62 6.26 3.14
CA GLY A 1 32.21 4.84 3.24
C GLY A 1 30.81 4.74 2.71
N LYS A 2 30.53 3.79 1.81
CA LYS A 2 29.32 3.71 0.97
C LYS A 2 28.01 3.75 1.76
N ILE A 3 27.36 4.92 1.79
CA ILE A 3 25.91 5.08 2.05
C ILE A 3 25.22 5.07 0.68
N GLU A 4 25.33 3.96 -0.06
CA GLU A 4 24.87 3.90 -1.46
C GLU A 4 23.62 3.02 -1.67
N THR A 5 22.97 2.48 -0.63
CA THR A 5 22.14 1.28 -0.87
C THR A 5 20.89 1.06 -0.02
N ILE A 6 20.21 2.12 0.47
CA ILE A 6 18.90 1.96 1.17
C ILE A 6 17.78 2.91 0.70
N ILE A 7 18.02 3.77 -0.30
CA ILE A 7 17.04 4.76 -0.79
C ILE A 7 16.94 4.66 -2.32
N GLY A 8 15.74 4.86 -2.84
CA GLY A 8 15.46 4.92 -4.28
C GLY A 8 15.23 3.55 -4.91
N ALA A 9 14.92 3.55 -6.21
CA ALA A 9 14.53 2.34 -6.94
C ALA A 9 15.63 1.26 -6.95
N LEU A 10 16.92 1.65 -6.89
CA LEU A 10 18.04 0.71 -6.84
C LEU A 10 18.10 -0.10 -5.54
N ALA A 11 17.44 0.35 -4.48
CA ALA A 11 17.32 -0.39 -3.23
C ALA A 11 16.18 -1.43 -3.22
N VAL A 12 15.37 -1.48 -4.29
CA VAL A 12 14.17 -2.33 -4.37
C VAL A 12 14.50 -3.67 -4.98
N ALA A 13 14.26 -4.75 -4.24
CA ALA A 13 14.23 -6.12 -4.76
C ALA A 13 12.83 -6.47 -5.33
N THR A 14 12.73 -7.54 -6.12
CA THR A 14 11.45 -7.97 -6.73
C THR A 14 10.39 -8.29 -5.65
N PRO A 15 9.26 -7.57 -5.60
CA PRO A 15 8.27 -7.72 -4.53
C PRO A 15 7.44 -9.00 -4.70
N SER A 16 7.68 -10.04 -3.89
CA SER A 16 7.06 -11.38 -4.06
C SER A 16 5.91 -11.70 -3.10
N GLU A 17 5.44 -10.73 -2.33
CA GLU A 17 4.49 -10.95 -1.23
C GLU A 17 3.15 -11.53 -1.69
N ILE A 18 2.54 -10.94 -2.72
CA ILE A 18 1.26 -11.41 -3.28
C ILE A 18 1.40 -12.82 -3.87
N TYR A 19 2.52 -13.11 -4.54
CA TYR A 19 2.79 -14.47 -5.05
C TYR A 19 2.97 -15.48 -3.92
N GLY A 20 3.67 -15.10 -2.84
CA GLY A 20 3.81 -15.92 -1.65
C GLY A 20 2.45 -16.26 -1.01
N TYR A 21 1.57 -15.25 -0.87
CA TYR A 21 0.21 -15.45 -0.39
C TYR A 21 -0.60 -16.36 -1.30
N TRP A 22 -0.48 -16.22 -2.61
CA TRP A 22 -1.13 -17.11 -3.56
C TRP A 22 -0.66 -18.56 -3.44
N CYS A 23 0.65 -18.80 -3.35
CA CYS A 23 1.20 -20.14 -3.15
C CYS A 23 0.69 -20.78 -1.85
N LEU A 24 0.69 -20.03 -0.74
CA LEU A 24 0.17 -20.51 0.54
C LEU A 24 -1.34 -20.75 0.49
N HIS A 25 -2.09 -19.88 -0.19
CA HIS A 25 -3.52 -20.03 -0.39
C HIS A 25 -3.85 -21.26 -1.23
N GLY A 26 -3.11 -21.54 -2.30
CA GLY A 26 -3.28 -22.77 -3.09
C GLY A 26 -3.00 -24.04 -2.27
N LYS A 27 -2.10 -23.98 -1.28
CA LYS A 27 -1.74 -25.14 -0.45
C LYS A 27 -2.65 -25.33 0.77
N TYR A 28 -3.10 -24.24 1.39
CA TYR A 28 -3.77 -24.25 2.71
C TYR A 28 -5.05 -23.42 2.78
N GLY A 29 -5.37 -22.67 1.73
CA GLY A 29 -6.53 -21.80 1.67
C GLY A 29 -7.84 -22.57 1.71
N LYS A 30 -8.84 -21.99 2.37
CA LYS A 30 -10.19 -22.55 2.49
C LYS A 30 -11.25 -21.66 1.88
N LEU A 31 -11.08 -20.34 2.02
CA LEU A 31 -11.98 -19.35 1.44
C LEU A 31 -11.55 -19.03 0.00
N PRO A 32 -12.47 -18.61 -0.89
CA PRO A 32 -12.10 -18.09 -2.20
C PRO A 32 -11.10 -16.95 -2.09
N TRP A 33 -10.10 -16.92 -2.98
CA TRP A 33 -9.03 -15.91 -2.99
C TRP A 33 -9.58 -14.48 -2.90
N LYS A 34 -10.57 -14.16 -3.74
CA LYS A 34 -11.19 -12.84 -3.84
C LYS A 34 -11.71 -12.32 -2.50
N VAL A 35 -12.36 -13.18 -1.71
CA VAL A 35 -12.99 -12.82 -0.43
C VAL A 35 -11.97 -12.33 0.61
N LEU A 36 -10.71 -12.75 0.51
CA LEU A 36 -9.67 -12.33 1.44
C LEU A 36 -9.32 -10.84 1.31
N PHE A 37 -9.62 -10.23 0.16
CA PHE A 37 -9.28 -8.84 -0.14
C PHE A 37 -10.43 -7.88 0.16
N GLU A 38 -11.67 -8.35 0.16
CA GLU A 38 -12.88 -7.52 0.25
C GLU A 38 -12.85 -6.54 1.44
N PRO A 39 -12.53 -6.96 2.68
CA PRO A 39 -12.51 -6.04 3.82
C PRO A 39 -11.48 -4.92 3.66
N THR A 40 -10.31 -5.24 3.11
CA THR A 40 -9.22 -4.27 2.93
C THR A 40 -9.50 -3.32 1.77
N ILE A 41 -10.10 -3.81 0.69
CA ILE A 41 -10.57 -2.96 -0.41
C ILE A 41 -11.60 -1.95 0.12
N GLU A 42 -12.55 -2.42 0.92
CA GLU A 42 -13.55 -1.55 1.54
C GLU A 42 -12.90 -0.47 2.42
N LEU A 43 -11.93 -0.83 3.27
CA LEU A 43 -11.18 0.13 4.07
C LEU A 43 -10.42 1.16 3.22
N CYS A 44 -9.84 0.74 2.09
CA CYS A 44 -9.12 1.64 1.20
C CYS A 44 -10.04 2.68 0.54
N VAL A 45 -11.28 2.29 0.22
CA VAL A 45 -12.28 3.13 -0.47
C VAL A 45 -13.08 3.98 0.51
N LYS A 46 -13.53 3.41 1.63
CA LYS A 46 -14.35 4.11 2.64
C LYS A 46 -13.51 4.98 3.58
N GLY A 47 -12.19 4.80 3.57
CA GLY A 47 -11.27 5.52 4.42
C GLY A 47 -10.92 4.73 5.68
N LEU A 48 -9.71 4.96 6.17
CA LEU A 48 -9.17 4.35 7.37
C LEU A 48 -8.81 5.42 8.40
N LYS A 49 -9.13 5.15 9.66
CA LYS A 49 -8.75 6.03 10.77
C LYS A 49 -7.26 5.88 11.04
N VAL A 50 -6.54 6.99 10.98
CA VAL A 50 -5.10 7.04 11.20
C VAL A 50 -4.82 6.71 12.67
N SER A 51 -4.05 5.65 12.90
CA SER A 51 -3.66 5.24 14.26
C SER A 51 -2.57 6.16 14.81
N LYS A 52 -2.44 6.19 16.15
CA LYS A 52 -1.32 6.86 16.83
C LYS A 52 0.03 6.46 16.26
N TYR A 53 0.23 5.17 16.01
CA TYR A 53 1.48 4.65 15.47
C TYR A 53 1.76 5.19 14.07
N LEU A 54 0.75 5.16 13.18
CA LEU A 54 0.92 5.68 11.82
C LEU A 54 1.24 7.18 11.86
N ALA A 55 0.49 7.98 12.63
CA ALA A 55 0.75 9.42 12.77
C ALA A 55 2.19 9.71 13.24
N ASN A 56 2.69 8.94 14.22
CA ASN A 56 4.08 9.07 14.68
C ASN A 56 5.09 8.75 13.59
N VAL A 57 4.87 7.67 12.81
CA VAL A 57 5.75 7.28 11.71
C VAL A 57 5.75 8.34 10.60
N LEU A 58 4.58 8.89 10.25
CA LEU A 58 4.49 9.97 9.27
C LEU A 58 5.32 11.18 9.71
N ASN A 59 5.22 11.59 10.97
CA ASN A 59 6.00 12.71 11.51
C ASN A 59 7.52 12.43 11.47
N ILE A 60 7.96 11.21 11.78
CA ILE A 60 9.38 10.82 11.71
C ILE A 60 9.94 10.99 10.29
N TYR A 61 9.13 10.74 9.26
CA TYR A 61 9.54 10.79 7.86
C TYR A 61 9.02 12.03 7.10
N CYS A 62 8.63 13.09 7.81
CA CYS A 62 7.97 14.27 7.22
C CYS A 62 8.74 14.87 6.04
N ASP A 63 10.02 15.15 6.22
CA ASP A 63 10.85 15.77 5.17
C ASP A 63 10.92 14.88 3.92
N ARG A 64 11.05 13.56 4.11
CA ARG A 64 11.10 12.60 3.01
C ARG A 64 9.76 12.53 2.27
N ILE A 65 8.65 12.46 3.01
CA ILE A 65 7.30 12.45 2.44
C ILE A 65 7.06 13.71 1.62
N ARG A 66 7.39 14.90 2.16
CA ARG A 66 7.21 16.18 1.46
C ARG A 66 8.12 16.31 0.22
N SER A 67 9.31 15.68 0.24
CA SER A 67 10.25 15.70 -0.88
C SER A 67 9.91 14.75 -2.05
N GLU A 68 9.06 13.74 -1.82
CA GLU A 68 8.72 12.71 -2.80
C GLU A 68 7.25 12.86 -3.21
N PRO A 69 6.96 13.38 -4.44
CA PRO A 69 5.60 13.68 -4.87
C PRO A 69 4.63 12.50 -4.72
N SER A 70 5.10 11.28 -5.01
CA SER A 70 4.28 10.07 -4.89
C SER A 70 3.90 9.72 -3.44
N MET A 71 4.72 10.12 -2.47
CA MET A 71 4.42 9.97 -1.04
C MET A 71 3.54 11.12 -0.54
N ALA A 72 3.84 12.35 -0.97
CA ALA A 72 3.06 13.54 -0.62
C ALA A 72 1.58 13.37 -1.00
N GLU A 73 1.31 12.86 -2.21
CA GLU A 73 -0.05 12.58 -2.70
C GLU A 73 -0.85 11.65 -1.76
N ILE A 74 -0.16 10.73 -1.07
CA ILE A 74 -0.80 9.71 -0.23
C ILE A 74 -0.94 10.18 1.22
N PHE A 75 0.08 10.86 1.75
CA PHE A 75 0.24 11.05 3.19
C PHE A 75 0.07 12.49 3.68
N ILE A 76 -0.03 13.47 2.77
CA ILE A 76 -0.45 14.83 3.10
C ILE A 76 -1.96 14.91 2.96
N ASN A 77 -2.60 15.40 4.02
CA ASN A 77 -4.03 15.66 4.04
C ASN A 77 -4.33 16.89 3.15
N PRO A 78 -5.09 16.73 2.06
CA PRO A 78 -5.33 17.81 1.11
C PRO A 78 -6.18 18.96 1.69
N GLU A 79 -6.90 18.72 2.80
CA GLU A 79 -7.72 19.75 3.45
C GLU A 79 -6.89 20.66 4.36
N THR A 80 -5.79 20.15 4.92
CA THR A 80 -4.97 20.87 5.91
C THR A 80 -3.56 21.20 5.43
N ASP A 81 -3.11 20.60 4.33
CA ASP A 81 -1.72 20.64 3.81
C ASP A 81 -0.67 20.14 4.83
N GLU A 82 -1.12 19.37 5.81
CA GLU A 82 -0.29 18.71 6.82
C GLU A 82 -0.31 17.19 6.67
N LEU A 83 0.67 16.51 7.24
CA LEU A 83 0.61 15.06 7.35
C LEU A 83 -0.64 14.63 8.13
N TYR A 84 -1.23 13.51 7.73
CA TYR A 84 -2.36 12.94 8.46
C TYR A 84 -2.06 12.71 9.95
N LYS A 85 -2.95 13.18 10.81
CA LYS A 85 -2.83 13.09 12.27
C LYS A 85 -3.67 11.94 12.82
N GLU A 86 -3.35 11.53 14.06
CA GLU A 86 -4.13 10.51 14.76
C GLU A 86 -5.62 10.85 14.76
N GLY A 87 -6.44 9.89 14.36
CA GLY A 87 -7.89 10.01 14.35
C GLY A 87 -8.48 10.61 13.08
N GLU A 88 -7.69 11.21 12.20
CA GLU A 88 -8.12 11.64 10.88
C GLU A 88 -8.42 10.45 9.97
N VAL A 89 -9.21 10.68 8.92
CA VAL A 89 -9.57 9.66 7.93
C VAL A 89 -8.72 9.84 6.69
N MET A 90 -7.91 8.83 6.37
CA MET A 90 -7.08 8.78 5.17
C MET A 90 -7.67 7.78 4.17
N TYR A 91 -7.56 8.06 2.87
CA TYR A 91 -8.04 7.18 1.80
C TYR A 91 -6.86 6.56 1.04
N ARG A 92 -7.06 5.36 0.47
CA ARG A 92 -6.04 4.63 -0.29
C ARG A 92 -6.62 4.09 -1.60
N GLN A 93 -7.27 4.96 -2.38
CA GLN A 93 -8.06 4.58 -3.56
C GLN A 93 -7.27 3.75 -4.59
N LYS A 94 -6.09 4.22 -5.02
CA LYS A 94 -5.20 3.48 -5.96
C LYS A 94 -4.78 2.10 -5.44
N LEU A 95 -4.53 1.99 -4.13
CA LEU A 95 -4.24 0.69 -3.51
C LEU A 95 -5.49 -0.20 -3.53
N GLY A 96 -6.66 0.34 -3.21
CA GLY A 96 -7.93 -0.38 -3.30
C GLY A 96 -8.20 -0.93 -4.70
N GLU A 97 -7.94 -0.13 -5.74
CA GLU A 97 -8.05 -0.55 -7.14
C GLU A 97 -7.05 -1.66 -7.49
N THR A 98 -5.79 -1.50 -7.09
CA THR A 98 -4.76 -2.53 -7.27
C THR A 98 -5.16 -3.84 -6.59
N LEU A 99 -5.62 -3.79 -5.33
CA LEU A 99 -6.08 -4.97 -4.59
C LEU A 99 -7.31 -5.61 -5.23
N LYS A 100 -8.23 -4.81 -5.77
CA LYS A 100 -9.38 -5.32 -6.53
C LYS A 100 -8.93 -6.08 -7.77
N ILE A 101 -8.01 -5.53 -8.56
CA ILE A 101 -7.45 -6.19 -9.75
C ILE A 101 -6.79 -7.51 -9.35
N VAL A 102 -5.96 -7.54 -8.30
CA VAL A 102 -5.32 -8.76 -7.78
C VAL A 102 -6.34 -9.80 -7.30
N ALA A 103 -7.42 -9.37 -6.66
CA ALA A 103 -8.47 -10.24 -6.17
C ALA A 103 -9.26 -10.91 -7.32
N GLU A 104 -9.39 -10.21 -8.45
CA GLU A 104 -10.15 -10.66 -9.63
C GLU A 104 -9.31 -11.45 -10.62
N GLU A 105 -8.08 -11.00 -10.90
CA GLU A 105 -7.21 -11.53 -11.95
C GLU A 105 -6.09 -12.45 -11.39
N GLY A 106 -5.95 -12.52 -10.07
CA GLY A 106 -4.90 -13.29 -9.40
C GLY A 106 -3.53 -12.60 -9.40
N PRO A 107 -2.50 -13.23 -8.82
CA PRO A 107 -1.18 -12.61 -8.62
C PRO A 107 -0.45 -12.32 -9.95
N GLY A 108 -0.78 -13.06 -11.03
CA GLY A 108 -0.08 -12.97 -12.31
C GLY A 108 -0.10 -11.57 -12.91
N VAL A 109 -1.11 -10.77 -12.57
CA VAL A 109 -1.25 -9.38 -13.03
C VAL A 109 -0.08 -8.49 -12.60
N ILE A 110 0.55 -8.75 -11.45
CA ILE A 110 1.73 -7.99 -10.97
C ILE A 110 3.02 -8.46 -11.66
N TYR A 111 3.15 -9.77 -11.92
CA TYR A 111 4.43 -10.39 -12.27
C TYR A 111 4.63 -10.65 -13.77
N LYS A 112 3.55 -10.60 -14.56
CA LYS A 112 3.57 -10.96 -15.99
C LYS A 112 3.17 -9.82 -16.91
N GLY A 113 3.47 -8.58 -16.50
CA GLY A 113 3.18 -7.37 -17.29
C GLY A 113 1.69 -7.04 -17.38
N GLY A 114 0.91 -7.38 -16.34
CA GLY A 114 -0.47 -6.93 -16.21
C GLY A 114 -0.56 -5.49 -15.71
N ARG A 115 -1.73 -5.10 -15.20
CA ARG A 115 -2.05 -3.74 -14.76
C ARG A 115 -2.21 -3.62 -13.23
N ILE A 116 -1.95 -2.43 -12.73
CA ILE A 116 -2.29 -1.98 -11.37
C ILE A 116 -3.14 -0.70 -11.47
N GLY A 117 -3.77 -0.30 -10.36
CA GLY A 117 -4.52 0.96 -10.25
C GLY A 117 -3.64 2.13 -9.82
#